data_AF-A0A350PCN9-F1
#
_entry.id   AF-A0A350PCN9-F1
#
_cell.length_a   1.000
_cell.length_b   1.000
_cell.length_c   1.000
_cell.angle_alpha   90.00
_cell.angle_beta   90.00
_cell.angle_gamma   90.00
#
_symmetry.space_group_name_H-M   'P 1'
#
loop_
_entity.id
_entity.type
_entity.pdbx_description
1 polymer ?
#
loop_
_entity_poly.entity_id
_entity_poly.type
_entity_poly.pdbx_seq_one_letter_code
_entity_poly.pdbx_strand_id
1 'polypeptide(L)' 'ISSSLNDEIPDQSYTVPGDFSAAAFWLVAGCIVPNSEITLEATGLNPTRNALLGILQEMGADITIENERMEG' A
#
# COMPACT_ATOMS: atom_id res chain seq x y z
N ILE A 1 13.75 -23.54 -11.44
CA ILE A 1 14.04 -22.63 -12.57
C ILE A 1 15.52 -22.28 -12.45
N SER A 2 16.36 -22.78 -13.35
CA SER A 2 17.80 -22.49 -13.35
C SER A 2 18.01 -21.33 -14.31
N SER A 3 18.14 -20.09 -13.79
CA SER A 3 18.55 -18.97 -14.65
C SER A 3 20.02 -19.14 -15.01
N SER A 4 20.35 -18.99 -16.29
CA SER A 4 21.73 -19.02 -16.75
C SER A 4 22.32 -17.61 -16.74
N LEU A 5 23.66 -17.48 -16.64
CA LEU A 5 24.36 -16.19 -16.78
C LEU A 5 24.18 -15.55 -18.18
N ASN A 6 23.68 -16.33 -19.14
CA ASN A 6 23.40 -15.87 -20.50
C ASN A 6 21.93 -15.45 -20.70
N ASP A 7 21.11 -15.49 -19.64
CA ASP A 7 19.72 -15.05 -19.73
C ASP A 7 19.70 -13.51 -19.79
N GLU A 8 19.27 -12.97 -20.93
CA GLU A 8 19.02 -11.54 -21.08
C GLU A 8 17.65 -11.19 -20.49
N ILE A 9 17.63 -10.28 -19.50
CA ILE A 9 16.39 -9.74 -18.96
C ILE A 9 15.99 -8.54 -19.83
N PRO A 10 14.82 -8.58 -20.50
CA PRO A 10 14.39 -7.49 -21.36
C PRO A 10 14.14 -6.21 -20.53
N ASP A 11 14.30 -5.06 -21.17
CA ASP A 11 13.92 -3.78 -20.58
C ASP A 11 12.42 -3.78 -20.27
N GLN A 12 12.09 -3.34 -19.06
CA GLN A 12 10.73 -3.32 -18.55
C GLN A 12 10.51 -2.02 -17.77
N SER A 13 9.33 -1.44 -17.96
CA SER A 13 8.90 -0.24 -17.23
C SER A 13 7.95 -0.67 -16.11
N TYR A 14 8.29 -0.28 -14.89
CA TYR A 14 7.49 -0.59 -13.70
C TYR A 14 7.12 0.69 -12.97
N THR A 15 5.89 0.72 -12.45
CA THR A 15 5.48 1.72 -11.46
C THR A 15 5.68 1.11 -10.08
N VAL A 16 6.49 1.76 -9.24
CA VAL A 16 6.69 1.33 -7.86
C VAL A 16 5.58 1.95 -7.01
N PRO A 17 4.74 1.13 -6.33
CA PRO A 17 3.70 1.67 -5.47
C PRO A 17 4.31 2.34 -4.23
N GLY A 18 3.54 3.23 -3.61
CA GLY A 18 3.88 3.88 -2.35
C GLY A 18 4.05 2.88 -1.20
N ASP A 19 4.92 3.21 -0.25
CA ASP A 19 5.22 2.34 0.89
C ASP A 19 4.09 2.36 1.94
N PHE A 20 3.43 1.22 2.14
CA PHE A 20 2.43 1.04 3.17
C PHE A 20 2.96 1.35 4.58
N SER A 21 4.24 1.03 4.86
CA SER A 21 4.83 1.29 6.17
C SER A 21 4.99 2.79 6.45
N ALA A 22 5.20 3.62 5.42
CA ALA A 22 5.18 5.07 5.57
C ALA A 22 3.74 5.61 5.67
N ALA A 23 2.80 5.06 4.90
CA ALA A 23 1.39 5.39 4.95
C ALA A 23 0.75 5.13 6.33
N ALA A 24 1.22 4.11 7.04
CA ALA A 24 0.74 3.73 8.38
C ALA A 24 0.68 4.89 9.38
N PHE A 25 1.68 5.77 9.38
CA PHE A 25 1.70 6.93 10.29
C PHE A 25 0.55 7.90 9.99
N TRP A 26 0.25 8.11 8.71
CA TRP A 26 -0.84 8.98 8.27
C TRP A 26 -2.20 8.35 8.52
N LEU A 27 -2.34 7.04 8.31
CA LEU A 27 -3.56 6.30 8.65
C LEU A 27 -3.88 6.46 10.14
N VAL A 28 -2.90 6.25 11.02
CA VAL A 28 -3.08 6.44 12.47
C VAL A 28 -3.40 7.90 12.79
N ALA A 29 -2.72 8.87 12.17
CA ALA A 29 -3.01 10.28 12.36
C ALA A 29 -4.47 10.64 12.01
N GLY A 30 -4.97 10.15 10.87
CA GLY A 30 -6.37 10.33 10.46
C GLY A 30 -7.37 9.71 11.43
N CYS A 31 -7.00 8.62 12.11
CA CYS A 31 -7.87 7.97 13.09
C CYS A 31 -7.96 8.73 14.42
N ILE A 32 -6.90 9.42 14.85
CA ILE A 32 -6.81 10.00 16.21
C ILE A 32 -7.02 11.51 16.24
N VAL A 33 -6.85 12.21 15.12
CA VAL A 33 -7.06 13.66 15.04
C VAL A 33 -8.55 13.94 14.75
N PRO A 34 -9.27 14.65 15.64
CA PRO A 34 -10.69 14.92 15.45
C PRO A 34 -10.97 15.73 14.19
N ASN A 35 -12.06 15.40 13.49
CA ASN A 35 -12.50 16.08 12.25
C ASN A 35 -11.42 16.14 11.17
N SER A 36 -10.58 15.11 11.07
CA SER A 36 -9.57 15.00 10.01
C SER A 36 -10.05 14.09 8.88
N GLU A 37 -9.56 14.37 7.68
CA GLU A 37 -9.79 13.57 6.48
C GLU A 37 -8.48 13.57 5.68
N ILE A 38 -8.00 12.38 5.31
CA ILE A 38 -6.72 12.21 4.62
C ILE A 38 -6.89 11.19 3.51
N THR A 39 -6.48 11.56 2.30
CA THR A 39 -6.39 10.65 1.15
C THR A 39 -4.93 10.28 0.91
N LEU A 40 -4.63 8.99 0.86
CA LEU A 40 -3.29 8.47 0.59
C LEU A 40 -3.24 7.83 -0.80
N GLU A 41 -2.63 8.53 -1.76
CA GLU A 41 -2.59 8.08 -3.15
C GLU A 41 -1.51 7.01 -3.40
N ALA A 42 -1.81 6.11 -4.35
CA ALA A 42 -0.88 5.08 -4.84
C ALA A 42 -0.23 4.22 -3.74
N THR A 43 -0.89 4.04 -2.59
CA THR A 43 -0.35 3.24 -1.48
C THR A 43 -0.41 1.74 -1.83
N GLY A 44 0.72 1.04 -1.70
CA GLY A 44 0.78 -0.39 -1.96
C GLY A 44 -0.04 -1.19 -0.96
N LEU A 45 -1.00 -1.97 -1.44
CA LEU A 45 -1.87 -2.81 -0.61
C LEU A 45 -1.52 -4.29 -0.68
N ASN A 46 -0.22 -4.63 -0.77
CA ASN A 46 0.22 -6.02 -0.77
C ASN A 46 -0.33 -6.76 0.46
N PRO A 47 -1.09 -7.87 0.29
CA PRO A 47 -1.74 -8.57 1.40
C PRO A 47 -0.80 -9.02 2.53
N THR A 48 0.50 -9.20 2.24
CA THR A 48 1.50 -9.59 3.25
C THR A 48 2.05 -8.40 4.04
N ARG A 49 1.69 -7.17 3.68
CA ARG A 49 2.26 -5.92 4.20
C ARG A 49 1.23 -4.90 4.67
N ASN A 50 -0.06 -5.18 4.50
CA ASN A 50 -1.14 -4.23 4.78
C ASN A 50 -1.96 -4.54 6.05
N ALA A 51 -1.49 -5.45 6.91
CA ALA A 51 -2.26 -5.96 8.07
C ALA A 51 -2.81 -4.87 9.02
N LEU A 52 -2.13 -3.72 9.12
CA LEU A 52 -2.60 -2.58 9.92
C LEU A 52 -3.98 -2.09 9.47
N LEU A 53 -4.29 -2.17 8.17
CA LEU A 53 -5.57 -1.70 7.63
C LEU A 53 -6.75 -2.43 8.29
N GLY A 54 -6.67 -3.76 8.35
CA GLY A 54 -7.68 -4.59 9.00
C GLY A 54 -7.77 -4.31 10.51
N ILE A 55 -6.63 -4.15 11.19
CA ILE A 55 -6.59 -3.81 12.62
C ILE A 55 -7.29 -2.47 12.89
N LEU A 56 -7.00 -1.44 12.10
CA LEU A 56 -7.65 -0.13 12.26
C LEU A 56 -9.16 -0.20 12.03
N GLN A 57 -9.60 -0.96 11.01
CA GLN A 57 -11.02 -1.19 10.75
C GLN A 57 -11.70 -1.94 11.91
N GLU A 58 -11.06 -2.97 12.48
CA GLU A 58 -11.55 -3.68 13.67
C GLU A 58 -11.64 -2.75 14.89
N MET A 59 -10.75 -1.76 14.99
CA MET A 59 -10.79 -0.70 16.00
C MET A 59 -11.87 0.37 15.74
N GLY A 60 -12.59 0.28 14.63
CA GLY A 60 -13.67 1.20 14.26
C GLY A 60 -13.23 2.43 13.46
N ALA A 61 -12.04 2.40 12.85
CA ALA A 61 -11.61 3.46 11.95
C ALA A 61 -12.49 3.52 10.68
N ASP A 62 -12.87 4.74 10.27
CA ASP A 62 -13.57 4.99 9.00
C ASP A 62 -12.53 5.11 7.87
N ILE A 63 -12.31 4.00 7.15
CA ILE A 63 -11.32 3.92 6.08
C ILE A 63 -11.97 3.28 4.84
N THR A 64 -11.89 3.99 3.72
CA THR A 64 -12.32 3.51 2.41
C THR A 64 -11.12 3.22 1.52
N ILE A 65 -11.24 2.18 0.68
CA ILE A 65 -10.27 1.88 -0.38
C ILE A 65 -10.92 2.29 -1.70
N GLU A 66 -10.23 3.14 -2.45
CA GLU A 66 -10.69 3.64 -3.74
C GLU A 66 -9.67 3.32 -4.83
N ASN A 67 -10.17 3.11 -6.06
CA ASN A 67 -9.33 2.91 -7.25
C ASN A 67 -8.27 1.80 -7.10
N GLU A 68 -8.65 0.69 -6.44
CA GLU A 68 -7.79 -0.49 -6.31
C GLU A 68 -7.50 -1.10 -7.69
N ARG A 69 -6.22 -1.34 -7.96
CA ARG A 69 -5.74 -1.90 -9.21
C ARG A 69 -4.42 -2.62 -9.00
N MET A 70 -4.12 -3.55 -9.91
CA MET A 70 -2.82 -4.23 -9.94
C MET A 70 -1.79 -3.31 -10.61
N GLU A 71 -0.68 -3.05 -9.92
CA GLU A 71 0.46 -2.29 -10.42
C GLU A 71 1.78 -2.98 -10.04
N GLY A 72 2.77 -2.84 -10.92
CA GLY A 72 4.09 -3.48 -10.79
C GLY A 72 4.29 -4.69 -11.70
#